data_AF-A0A935SLL6-F1
#
_entry.id   AF-A0A935SLL6-F1
#
_cell.length_a   1.000
_cell.length_b   1.000
_cell.length_c   1.000
_cell.angle_alpha   90.00
_cell.angle_beta   90.00
_cell.angle_gamma   90.00
#
_symmetry.space_group_name_H-M   'P 1'
#
loop_
_entity.id
_entity.type
_entity.pdbx_description
1 polymer ?
#
loop_
_entity_poly.entity_id
_entity_poly.type
_entity_poly.pdbx_seq_one_letter_code
_entity_poly.pdbx_strand_id
1 'polypeptide(L)'
;MKYLLIVLFAFSQLQTIAQDKTGAKIKIQWVDNLPGDFSFAKKWSYPENVFKNEFGQLVCDGFCSEELDKMRDSAGRIYEDSLHAYYKLLDTTHQFHTLKADAWCYEYAGTNFIECSKDWDTNELDCSTLSNAGTHCNLLLESDMQQKYFYPVVMLNSINGRTTFFQCSSGTIKIDKKSLKKGILKAVFDFKFINTIDKSKPIFWKGKILSPIASVGPGC
;
A
#
# COMPACT_ATOMS: atom_id res chain seq x y z
N MET A 1 -23.18 38.84 30.47
CA MET A 1 -23.57 37.94 29.35
C MET A 1 -22.44 36.95 29.12
N LYS A 2 -22.64 35.68 29.49
CA LYS A 2 -21.71 34.58 29.19
C LYS A 2 -22.08 34.03 27.81
N TYR A 3 -21.18 34.13 26.84
CA TYR A 3 -21.34 33.42 25.57
C TYR A 3 -20.82 32.00 25.74
N LEU A 4 -21.74 31.04 25.70
CA LEU A 4 -21.46 29.62 25.66
C LEU A 4 -21.16 29.24 24.20
N LEU A 5 -19.89 29.08 23.85
CA LEU A 5 -19.49 28.50 22.56
C LEU A 5 -19.79 26.99 22.62
N ILE A 6 -20.84 26.56 21.95
CA ILE A 6 -21.11 25.14 21.69
C ILE A 6 -20.32 24.77 20.43
N VAL A 7 -19.17 24.12 20.64
CA VAL A 7 -18.41 23.49 19.55
C VAL A 7 -19.10 22.15 19.25
N LEU A 8 -19.93 22.14 18.20
CA LEU A 8 -20.48 20.91 17.62
C LEU A 8 -19.33 20.16 16.93
N PHE A 9 -18.74 19.20 17.63
CA PHE A 9 -17.94 18.17 16.99
C PHE A 9 -18.85 17.35 16.07
N ALA A 10 -18.80 17.64 14.77
CA ALA A 10 -19.30 16.73 13.75
C ALA A 10 -18.41 15.48 13.78
N PHE A 11 -18.80 14.49 14.57
CA PHE A 11 -18.28 13.13 14.47
C PHE A 11 -18.63 12.62 13.07
N SER A 12 -17.69 12.74 12.12
CA SER A 12 -17.77 11.98 10.89
C SER A 12 -17.65 10.52 11.28
N GLN A 13 -18.78 9.82 11.30
CA GLN A 13 -18.79 8.37 11.42
C GLN A 13 -18.08 7.82 10.17
N LEU A 14 -16.80 7.50 10.29
CA LEU A 14 -16.19 6.53 9.40
C LEU A 14 -16.99 5.24 9.59
N GLN A 15 -17.83 4.92 8.61
CA GLN A 15 -18.47 3.62 8.55
C GLN A 15 -17.38 2.60 8.26
N THR A 16 -16.91 1.92 9.29
CA THR A 16 -16.13 0.69 9.12
C THR A 16 -17.07 -0.31 8.47
N ILE A 17 -16.97 -0.48 7.15
CA ILE A 17 -17.64 -1.57 6.46
C ILE A 17 -16.96 -2.84 6.98
N ALA A 18 -17.60 -3.53 7.91
CA ALA A 18 -17.19 -4.87 8.31
C ALA A 18 -17.29 -5.77 7.07
N GLN A 19 -16.15 -6.11 6.49
CA GLN A 19 -16.13 -6.99 5.32
C GLN A 19 -16.42 -8.41 5.79
N ASP A 20 -17.46 -9.03 5.23
CA ASP A 20 -17.79 -10.42 5.50
C ASP A 20 -16.64 -11.32 4.98
N LYS A 21 -15.87 -11.92 5.92
CA LYS A 21 -14.70 -12.80 5.68
C LYS A 21 -15.13 -14.14 5.06
N THR A 22 -15.68 -14.09 3.85
CA THR A 22 -16.29 -15.23 3.14
C THR A 22 -15.33 -15.98 2.22
N GLY A 23 -14.14 -15.41 1.95
CA GLY A 23 -13.09 -16.03 1.15
C GLY A 23 -12.31 -17.14 1.86
N ALA A 24 -11.47 -17.84 1.08
CA ALA A 24 -10.59 -18.87 1.62
C ALA A 24 -9.59 -18.28 2.63
N LYS A 25 -9.57 -18.87 3.83
CA LYS A 25 -8.56 -18.61 4.86
C LYS A 25 -7.26 -19.36 4.55
N ILE A 26 -6.17 -18.62 4.39
CA ILE A 26 -4.85 -19.15 4.04
C ILE A 26 -4.05 -19.39 5.32
N LYS A 27 -3.73 -20.65 5.59
CA LYS A 27 -2.92 -21.02 6.76
C LYS A 27 -1.50 -20.48 6.63
N ILE A 28 -1.02 -19.82 7.68
CA ILE A 28 0.34 -19.31 7.76
C ILE A 28 1.32 -20.47 7.91
N GLN A 29 2.27 -20.57 6.98
CA GLN A 29 3.40 -21.49 7.07
C GLN A 29 4.57 -20.79 7.74
N TRP A 30 4.75 -21.04 9.03
CA TRP A 30 5.80 -20.42 9.80
C TRP A 30 7.17 -21.07 9.56
N VAL A 31 8.18 -20.28 9.24
CA VAL A 31 9.57 -20.74 9.08
C VAL A 31 10.51 -19.93 9.97
N ASP A 32 11.58 -20.55 10.49
CA ASP A 32 12.52 -19.86 11.39
C ASP A 32 13.50 -18.94 10.64
N ASN A 33 13.72 -19.22 9.35
CA ASN A 33 14.47 -18.38 8.43
C ASN A 33 13.90 -18.59 7.03
N LEU A 34 13.37 -17.54 6.42
CA LEU A 34 12.83 -17.59 5.07
C LEU A 34 13.97 -17.33 4.04
N PRO A 35 14.40 -18.34 3.28
CA PRO A 35 15.46 -18.18 2.29
C PRO A 35 14.98 -17.41 1.07
N GLY A 36 15.93 -16.92 0.27
CA GLY A 36 15.69 -16.27 -1.02
C GLY A 36 16.18 -14.83 -1.07
N ASP A 37 16.20 -14.27 -2.28
CA ASP A 37 16.63 -12.90 -2.51
C ASP A 37 15.52 -11.88 -2.16
N PHE A 38 15.84 -10.98 -1.23
CA PHE A 38 15.02 -9.83 -0.81
C PHE A 38 15.74 -8.50 -1.08
N SER A 39 16.74 -8.48 -1.97
CA SER A 39 17.50 -7.27 -2.33
C SER A 39 16.66 -6.18 -3.00
N PHE A 40 15.43 -6.48 -3.43
CA PHE A 40 14.48 -5.47 -3.88
C PHE A 40 14.28 -4.36 -2.83
N ALA A 41 14.37 -4.70 -1.54
CA ALA A 41 14.23 -3.72 -0.46
C ALA A 41 15.42 -2.75 -0.31
N LYS A 42 16.49 -2.94 -1.09
CA LYS A 42 17.57 -1.95 -1.24
C LYS A 42 17.29 -0.95 -2.37
N LYS A 43 16.31 -1.25 -3.23
CA LYS A 43 15.83 -0.31 -4.25
C LYS A 43 14.89 0.69 -3.60
N TRP A 44 14.84 1.87 -4.18
CA TRP A 44 13.97 2.94 -3.75
C TRP A 44 13.38 3.64 -4.97
N SER A 45 12.28 4.33 -4.74
CA SER A 45 11.67 5.28 -5.67
C SER A 45 11.45 6.60 -4.94
N TYR A 46 11.34 7.70 -5.69
CA TYR A 46 10.78 8.91 -5.14
C TYR A 46 9.29 8.72 -4.82
N PRO A 47 8.67 9.63 -4.05
CA PRO A 47 7.22 9.64 -3.87
C PRO A 47 6.49 9.67 -5.22
N GLU A 48 5.23 9.28 -5.20
CA GLU A 48 4.40 9.25 -6.41
C GLU A 48 4.46 10.60 -7.15
N ASN A 49 4.54 10.52 -8.48
CA ASN A 49 4.68 11.63 -9.41
C ASN A 49 5.94 12.49 -9.28
N VAL A 50 6.93 12.10 -8.49
CA VAL A 50 8.24 12.75 -8.48
C VAL A 50 9.19 12.00 -9.43
N PHE A 51 9.69 12.69 -10.46
CA PHE A 51 10.53 12.10 -11.50
C PHE A 51 11.51 13.12 -12.09
N LYS A 52 12.45 12.65 -12.91
CA LYS A 52 13.37 13.54 -13.63
C LYS A 52 12.74 14.00 -14.94
N ASN A 53 12.67 15.30 -15.17
CA ASN A 53 12.30 15.86 -16.47
C ASN A 53 13.44 15.68 -17.50
N GLU A 54 13.21 16.13 -18.74
CA GLU A 54 14.20 16.05 -19.83
C GLU A 54 15.49 16.84 -19.56
N PHE A 55 15.44 17.82 -18.65
CA PHE A 55 16.58 18.61 -18.20
C PHE A 55 17.34 17.95 -17.04
N GLY A 56 16.90 16.78 -16.58
CA GLY A 56 17.49 16.04 -15.47
C GLY A 56 17.16 16.60 -14.08
N GLN A 57 16.26 17.59 -13.99
CA GLN A 57 15.77 18.16 -12.73
C GLN A 57 14.68 17.25 -12.14
N LEU A 58 14.67 17.10 -10.81
CA LEU A 58 13.56 16.42 -10.15
C LEU A 58 12.36 17.37 -10.12
N VAL A 59 11.27 16.92 -10.69
CA VAL A 59 10.01 17.65 -10.75
C VAL A 59 8.89 16.77 -10.22
N CYS A 60 7.77 17.40 -9.91
CA CYS A 60 6.54 16.70 -9.63
C CYS A 60 5.39 17.19 -10.52
N ASP A 61 4.44 16.30 -10.81
CA ASP A 61 3.18 16.61 -11.49
C ASP A 61 1.95 16.04 -10.73
N GLY A 62 0.81 16.72 -10.79
CA GLY A 62 -0.49 16.19 -10.33
C GLY A 62 -0.72 16.22 -8.81
N PHE A 63 0.10 15.51 -8.01
CA PHE A 63 -0.09 15.36 -6.55
C PHE A 63 0.85 16.24 -5.72
N CYS A 64 1.16 17.44 -6.23
CA CYS A 64 2.11 18.36 -5.63
C CYS A 64 1.54 19.77 -5.50
N SER A 65 2.20 20.63 -4.71
CA SER A 65 1.71 21.99 -4.51
C SER A 65 1.74 22.78 -5.82
N GLU A 66 0.68 23.55 -6.08
CA GLU A 66 0.60 24.44 -7.26
C GLU A 66 1.73 25.48 -7.29
N GLU A 67 2.40 25.73 -6.16
CA GLU A 67 3.57 26.60 -6.08
C GLU A 67 4.75 26.05 -6.90
N LEU A 68 4.92 24.73 -6.93
CA LEU A 68 5.95 24.08 -7.74
C LEU A 68 5.71 24.33 -9.23
N ASP A 69 4.44 24.31 -9.67
CA ASP A 69 4.09 24.57 -11.07
C ASP A 69 4.47 25.98 -11.53
N LYS A 70 4.28 26.97 -10.64
CA LYS A 70 4.60 28.38 -10.92
C LYS A 70 6.11 28.66 -11.04
N MET A 71 6.93 27.75 -10.54
CA MET A 71 8.40 27.84 -10.60
C MET A 71 9.01 27.14 -11.82
N ARG A 72 8.17 26.67 -12.75
CA ARG A 72 8.58 26.05 -14.00
C ARG A 72 8.21 26.92 -15.21
N ASP A 73 9.01 26.85 -16.26
CA ASP A 73 8.69 27.42 -17.56
C ASP A 73 7.73 26.52 -18.35
N SER A 74 7.31 26.99 -19.53
CA SER A 74 6.38 26.24 -20.39
C SER A 74 6.95 24.94 -20.95
N ALA A 75 8.28 24.74 -20.88
CA ALA A 75 8.93 23.49 -21.25
C ALA A 75 9.06 22.53 -20.04
N GLY A 76 8.64 22.96 -18.84
CA GLY A 76 8.75 22.16 -17.61
C GLY A 76 10.12 22.25 -16.94
N ARG A 77 10.98 23.19 -17.34
CA ARG A 77 12.25 23.47 -16.66
C ARG A 77 12.01 24.38 -15.47
N ILE A 78 12.63 24.06 -14.33
CA ILE A 78 12.60 24.93 -13.15
C ILE A 78 13.45 26.18 -13.44
N TYR A 79 12.91 27.37 -13.16
CA TYR A 79 13.67 28.62 -13.30
C TYR A 79 14.91 28.59 -12.38
N GLU A 80 16.06 29.06 -12.89
CA GLU A 80 17.33 29.01 -12.16
C GLU A 80 17.27 29.77 -10.82
N ASP A 81 16.58 30.91 -10.78
CA ASP A 81 16.38 31.72 -9.56
C ASP A 81 15.41 31.07 -8.55
N SER A 82 14.63 30.09 -8.99
CA SER A 82 13.61 29.40 -8.21
C SER A 82 14.06 28.01 -7.74
N LEU A 83 15.19 27.50 -8.24
CA LEU A 83 15.67 26.13 -7.99
C LEU A 83 15.75 25.78 -6.49
N HIS A 84 16.30 26.69 -5.68
CA HIS A 84 16.43 26.47 -4.23
C HIS A 84 15.09 26.49 -3.50
N ALA A 85 14.16 27.36 -3.92
CA ALA A 85 12.82 27.40 -3.36
C ALA A 85 12.02 26.15 -3.74
N TYR A 86 12.14 25.70 -4.99
CA TYR A 86 11.52 24.50 -5.51
C TYR A 86 11.87 23.27 -4.67
N TYR A 87 13.16 23.01 -4.44
CA TYR A 87 13.61 21.84 -3.69
C TYR A 87 13.42 21.92 -2.17
N LYS A 88 13.02 23.08 -1.63
CA LYS A 88 12.50 23.16 -0.25
C LYS A 88 11.07 22.65 -0.14
N LEU A 89 10.30 22.72 -1.22
CA LEU A 89 8.90 22.32 -1.26
C LEU A 89 8.73 20.89 -1.79
N LEU A 90 9.57 20.46 -2.72
CA LEU A 90 9.51 19.11 -3.27
C LEU A 90 9.97 18.06 -2.25
N ASP A 91 9.11 17.09 -1.95
CA ASP A 91 9.52 15.90 -1.22
C ASP A 91 10.41 15.01 -2.10
N THR A 92 11.67 14.88 -1.68
CA THR A 92 12.69 14.06 -2.35
C THR A 92 13.05 12.81 -1.54
N THR A 93 12.24 12.46 -0.53
CA THR A 93 12.48 11.32 0.35
C THR A 93 12.51 10.02 -0.44
N HIS A 94 13.60 9.27 -0.33
CA HIS A 94 13.69 7.95 -0.93
C HIS A 94 12.80 6.95 -0.19
N GLN A 95 11.81 6.41 -0.89
CA GLN A 95 10.92 5.37 -0.38
C GLN A 95 11.46 4.01 -0.81
N PHE A 96 11.95 3.23 0.15
CA PHE A 96 12.46 1.88 -0.10
C PHE A 96 11.33 0.91 -0.43
N HIS A 97 11.55 0.04 -1.43
CA HIS A 97 10.54 -0.93 -1.85
C HIS A 97 10.27 -1.95 -0.76
N THR A 98 9.00 -2.21 -0.45
CA THR A 98 8.58 -3.21 0.55
C THR A 98 7.92 -4.44 -0.08
N LEU A 99 7.67 -4.38 -1.39
CA LEU A 99 7.03 -5.45 -2.17
C LEU A 99 7.81 -5.70 -3.48
N LYS A 100 7.94 -6.98 -3.82
CA LYS A 100 8.21 -7.41 -5.20
C LYS A 100 7.16 -8.43 -5.59
N ALA A 101 6.27 -8.08 -6.51
CA ALA A 101 5.14 -8.92 -6.89
C ALA A 101 4.94 -9.00 -8.39
N ASP A 102 4.26 -10.07 -8.79
CA ASP A 102 3.63 -10.26 -10.09
C ASP A 102 2.14 -10.49 -9.81
N ALA A 103 1.28 -9.72 -10.48
CA ALA A 103 -0.15 -9.77 -10.26
C ALA A 103 -0.90 -9.47 -11.55
N TRP A 104 -2.09 -10.07 -11.64
CA TRP A 104 -3.07 -9.68 -12.63
C TRP A 104 -4.39 -9.40 -11.92
N CYS A 105 -4.85 -8.16 -12.08
CA CYS A 105 -6.15 -7.66 -11.69
C CYS A 105 -6.54 -6.54 -12.67
N TYR A 106 -7.81 -6.16 -12.69
CA TYR A 106 -8.26 -4.99 -13.45
C TYR A 106 -7.57 -3.73 -12.93
N GLU A 107 -7.20 -2.84 -13.84
CA GLU A 107 -6.63 -1.52 -13.50
C GLU A 107 -5.39 -1.63 -12.60
N TYR A 108 -4.51 -2.60 -12.91
CA TYR A 108 -3.23 -2.80 -12.23
C TYR A 108 -2.06 -2.41 -13.15
N ALA A 109 -1.38 -1.29 -12.86
CA ALA A 109 -0.13 -0.90 -13.52
C ALA A 109 1.13 -1.34 -12.77
N GLY A 110 0.98 -1.80 -11.52
CA GLY A 110 2.08 -2.27 -10.68
C GLY A 110 2.30 -1.41 -9.44
N THR A 111 2.87 -2.02 -8.40
CA THR A 111 3.34 -1.32 -7.20
C THR A 111 4.49 -2.10 -6.57
N ASN A 112 5.44 -1.37 -5.97
CA ASN A 112 6.55 -1.94 -5.20
C ASN A 112 6.38 -1.75 -3.70
N PHE A 113 5.17 -1.34 -3.28
CA PHE A 113 4.89 -0.95 -1.90
C PHE A 113 3.70 -1.72 -1.35
N ILE A 114 3.92 -2.23 -0.16
CA ILE A 114 2.93 -2.75 0.77
C ILE A 114 3.20 -2.14 2.14
N GLU A 115 2.16 -1.67 2.80
CA GLU A 115 2.22 -1.20 4.17
C GLU A 115 1.64 -2.28 5.08
N CYS A 116 2.21 -2.41 6.26
CA CYS A 116 1.75 -3.36 7.26
C CYS A 116 1.62 -2.67 8.60
N SER A 117 0.52 -2.95 9.29
CA SER A 117 0.20 -2.42 10.59
C SER A 117 -0.32 -3.53 11.48
N LYS A 118 0.00 -3.46 12.77
CA LYS A 118 -0.46 -4.43 13.75
C LYS A 118 -1.27 -3.75 14.83
N ASP A 119 -2.49 -4.24 15.03
CA ASP A 119 -3.28 -3.99 16.22
C ASP A 119 -2.78 -4.93 17.33
N TRP A 120 -2.37 -4.35 18.46
CA TRP A 120 -1.84 -5.12 19.59
C TRP A 120 -2.92 -5.64 20.53
N ASP A 121 -4.11 -5.05 20.52
CA ASP A 121 -5.26 -5.47 21.34
C ASP A 121 -5.91 -6.72 20.72
N THR A 122 -6.10 -6.72 19.40
CA THR A 122 -6.63 -7.89 18.68
C THR A 122 -5.54 -8.87 18.25
N ASN A 123 -4.28 -8.42 18.28
CA ASN A 123 -3.12 -9.12 17.72
C ASN A 123 -3.29 -9.41 16.22
N GLU A 124 -4.08 -8.61 15.51
CA GLU A 124 -4.26 -8.69 14.07
C GLU A 124 -3.17 -7.89 13.35
N LEU A 125 -2.60 -8.50 12.32
CA LEU A 125 -1.71 -7.90 11.34
C LEU A 125 -2.50 -7.65 10.06
N ASP A 126 -2.54 -6.38 9.65
CA ASP A 126 -3.15 -5.93 8.41
C ASP A 126 -2.08 -5.43 7.48
N CYS A 127 -2.16 -5.80 6.21
CA CYS A 127 -1.30 -5.23 5.18
C CYS A 127 -2.09 -4.87 3.92
N SER A 128 -1.71 -3.78 3.27
CA SER A 128 -2.32 -3.32 2.02
C SER A 128 -1.26 -2.87 1.03
N THR A 129 -1.37 -3.31 -0.21
CA THR A 129 -0.51 -2.79 -1.28
C THR A 129 -0.95 -1.40 -1.68
N LEU A 130 -0.03 -0.48 -1.93
CA LEU A 130 -0.38 0.90 -2.28
C LEU A 130 -0.93 1.02 -3.70
N SER A 131 -1.96 1.83 -3.84
CA SER A 131 -2.44 2.34 -5.14
C SER A 131 -1.50 3.40 -5.69
N ASN A 132 -1.70 3.73 -6.97
CA ASN A 132 -1.10 4.89 -7.64
C ASN A 132 -2.02 5.32 -8.79
N ALA A 133 -1.63 6.36 -9.53
CA ALA A 133 -2.37 6.93 -10.65
C ALA A 133 -2.72 5.91 -11.75
N GLY A 134 -1.99 4.78 -11.84
CA GLY A 134 -2.29 3.69 -12.77
C GLY A 134 -2.76 2.39 -12.10
N THR A 135 -2.82 2.34 -10.77
CA THR A 135 -3.15 1.13 -10.01
C THR A 135 -4.30 1.41 -9.07
N HIS A 136 -5.47 0.92 -9.46
CA HIS A 136 -6.74 1.09 -8.74
C HIS A 136 -7.20 -0.17 -8.02
N CYS A 137 -6.37 -1.23 -8.02
CA CYS A 137 -6.61 -2.43 -7.24
C CYS A 137 -5.54 -2.65 -6.17
N ASN A 138 -5.96 -3.15 -5.01
CA ASN A 138 -5.14 -3.38 -3.84
C ASN A 138 -5.27 -4.83 -3.40
N LEU A 139 -4.16 -5.45 -3.02
CA LEU A 139 -4.17 -6.65 -2.20
C LEU A 139 -4.28 -6.23 -0.74
N LEU A 140 -5.32 -6.70 -0.08
CA LEU A 140 -5.56 -6.58 1.35
C LEU A 140 -5.26 -7.93 2.00
N LEU A 141 -4.51 -7.91 3.10
CA LEU A 141 -4.14 -9.06 3.90
C LEU A 141 -4.52 -8.80 5.35
N GLU A 142 -5.67 -9.27 5.77
CA GLU A 142 -6.07 -9.27 7.18
C GLU A 142 -5.70 -10.62 7.80
N SER A 143 -5.13 -10.61 9.00
CA SER A 143 -4.79 -11.86 9.69
C SER A 143 -5.76 -12.15 10.83
N ASP A 144 -5.92 -13.44 11.14
CA ASP A 144 -6.24 -13.91 12.48
C ASP A 144 -5.00 -14.63 12.99
N MET A 145 -4.17 -13.92 13.77
CA MET A 145 -2.90 -14.47 14.26
C MET A 145 -3.08 -15.52 15.34
N GLN A 146 -4.22 -15.53 16.03
CA GLN A 146 -4.53 -16.56 17.03
C GLN A 146 -4.74 -17.90 16.32
N GLN A 147 -5.53 -17.89 15.25
CA GLN A 147 -5.80 -19.06 14.42
C GLN A 147 -4.73 -19.31 13.35
N LYS A 148 -3.79 -18.37 13.17
CA LYS A 148 -2.67 -18.42 12.22
C LYS A 148 -3.14 -18.48 10.77
N TYR A 149 -4.10 -17.63 10.41
CA TYR A 149 -4.60 -17.47 9.05
C TYR A 149 -4.43 -16.05 8.54
N PHE A 150 -4.33 -15.92 7.22
CA PHE A 150 -4.64 -14.69 6.50
C PHE A 150 -5.94 -14.85 5.72
N TYR A 151 -6.61 -13.73 5.49
CA TYR A 151 -7.77 -13.56 4.64
C TYR A 151 -7.40 -12.60 3.50
N PRO A 152 -6.75 -13.09 2.42
CA PRO A 152 -6.41 -12.24 1.31
C PRO A 152 -7.67 -11.82 0.55
N VAL A 153 -7.73 -10.55 0.16
CA VAL A 153 -8.79 -9.99 -0.69
C VAL A 153 -8.14 -9.06 -1.70
N VAL A 154 -8.63 -9.07 -2.94
CA VAL A 154 -8.32 -7.97 -3.87
C VAL A 154 -9.49 -7.00 -3.88
N MET A 155 -9.22 -5.74 -3.54
CA MET A 155 -10.18 -4.65 -3.68
C MET A 155 -9.85 -3.89 -4.97
N LEU A 156 -10.84 -3.70 -5.85
CA LEU A 156 -10.76 -2.85 -7.02
C LEU A 156 -11.63 -1.62 -6.78
N ASN A 157 -11.03 -0.44 -6.74
CA ASN A 157 -11.72 0.85 -6.73
C ASN A 157 -11.72 1.43 -8.15
N SER A 158 -12.58 0.90 -9.01
CA SER A 158 -12.55 1.18 -10.44
C SER A 158 -12.77 2.67 -10.74
N ILE A 159 -12.09 3.17 -11.77
CA ILE A 159 -12.28 4.53 -12.31
C ILE A 159 -13.72 4.82 -12.75
N ASN A 160 -14.57 3.80 -12.94
CA ASN A 160 -16.00 3.96 -13.20
C ASN A 160 -16.84 4.25 -11.93
N GLY A 161 -16.20 4.40 -10.77
CA GLY A 161 -16.84 4.71 -9.49
C GLY A 161 -17.38 3.50 -8.72
N ARG A 162 -17.05 2.27 -9.12
CA ARG A 162 -17.48 1.04 -8.42
C ARG A 162 -16.33 0.40 -7.65
N THR A 163 -16.62 0.04 -6.40
CA THR A 163 -15.74 -0.83 -5.60
C THR A 163 -16.18 -2.29 -5.74
N THR A 164 -15.23 -3.17 -6.08
CA THR A 164 -15.45 -4.62 -6.19
C THR A 164 -14.44 -5.37 -5.35
N PHE A 165 -14.88 -6.41 -4.64
CA PHE A 165 -14.02 -7.28 -3.85
C PHE A 165 -13.95 -8.66 -4.49
N PHE A 166 -12.73 -9.16 -4.72
CA PHE A 166 -12.46 -10.50 -5.19
C PHE A 166 -11.93 -11.33 -4.03
N GLN A 167 -12.73 -12.32 -3.61
CA GLN A 167 -12.40 -13.20 -2.51
C GLN A 167 -11.31 -14.18 -2.91
N CYS A 168 -10.38 -14.46 -1.98
CA CYS A 168 -9.37 -15.50 -2.19
C CYS A 168 -10.04 -16.87 -2.37
N SER A 169 -9.56 -17.63 -3.35
CA SER A 169 -10.00 -18.99 -3.62
C SER A 169 -9.01 -20.03 -3.08
N SER A 170 -7.71 -19.72 -3.15
CA SER A 170 -6.62 -20.60 -2.74
C SER A 170 -5.29 -19.85 -2.73
N GLY A 171 -4.29 -20.43 -2.08
CA GLY A 171 -2.94 -19.89 -2.11
C GLY A 171 -2.05 -20.40 -0.99
N THR A 172 -0.90 -19.75 -0.85
CA THR A 172 0.09 -20.04 0.19
C THR A 172 0.73 -18.77 0.70
N ILE A 173 1.14 -18.78 1.97
CA ILE A 173 2.00 -17.74 2.55
C ILE A 173 2.99 -18.38 3.53
N LYS A 174 4.27 -18.03 3.37
CA LYS A 174 5.34 -18.38 4.30
C LYS A 174 5.85 -17.13 5.00
N ILE A 175 5.96 -17.17 6.32
CA ILE A 175 6.40 -16.02 7.13
C ILE A 175 7.61 -16.39 7.98
N ASP A 176 8.60 -15.51 7.95
CA ASP A 176 9.79 -15.60 8.79
C ASP A 176 9.48 -15.19 10.24
N LYS A 177 9.53 -16.17 11.16
CA LYS A 177 9.26 -15.93 12.59
C LYS A 177 10.26 -14.96 13.23
N LYS A 178 11.54 -15.01 12.82
CA LYS A 178 12.59 -14.20 13.45
C LYS A 178 12.48 -12.74 13.03
N SER A 179 12.16 -12.48 11.77
CA SER A 179 11.85 -11.12 11.28
C SER A 179 10.58 -10.58 11.93
N LEU A 180 9.53 -11.40 12.07
CA LEU A 180 8.28 -10.93 12.65
C LEU A 180 8.47 -10.48 14.11
N LYS A 181 9.26 -11.21 14.90
CA LYS A 181 9.63 -10.81 16.27
C LYS A 181 10.37 -9.47 16.36
N LYS A 182 10.96 -9.01 15.25
CA LYS A 182 11.66 -7.73 15.13
C LYS A 182 10.79 -6.63 14.52
N GLY A 183 9.47 -6.84 14.40
CA GLY A 183 8.56 -5.87 13.80
C GLY A 183 8.70 -5.77 12.28
N ILE A 184 9.11 -6.84 11.60
CA ILE A 184 9.26 -6.88 10.13
C ILE A 184 8.44 -8.05 9.58
N LEU A 185 7.49 -7.77 8.70
CA LEU A 185 6.87 -8.81 7.89
C LEU A 185 7.81 -9.18 6.74
N LYS A 186 8.46 -10.33 6.87
CA LYS A 186 9.22 -10.96 5.79
C LYS A 186 8.48 -12.21 5.32
N ALA A 187 7.94 -12.17 4.11
CA ALA A 187 7.05 -13.21 3.60
C ALA A 187 7.24 -13.51 2.11
N VAL A 188 6.84 -14.71 1.70
CA VAL A 188 6.64 -15.12 0.29
C VAL A 188 5.22 -15.66 0.18
N PHE A 189 4.49 -15.25 -0.86
CA PHE A 189 3.09 -15.61 -1.04
C PHE A 189 2.73 -15.86 -2.51
N ASP A 190 1.64 -16.60 -2.70
CA ASP A 190 1.00 -16.85 -3.99
C ASP A 190 -0.49 -17.08 -3.76
N PHE A 191 -1.33 -16.18 -4.25
CA PHE A 191 -2.78 -16.18 -4.05
C PHE A 191 -3.53 -16.17 -5.38
N LYS A 192 -4.66 -16.86 -5.41
CA LYS A 192 -5.62 -16.87 -6.51
C LYS A 192 -6.97 -16.41 -6.01
N PHE A 193 -7.66 -15.59 -6.79
CA PHE A 193 -8.92 -14.98 -6.40
C PHE A 193 -10.04 -15.36 -7.38
N ILE A 194 -11.27 -15.38 -6.87
CA ILE A 194 -12.46 -15.65 -7.68
C ILE A 194 -12.77 -14.39 -8.50
N ASN A 195 -12.63 -14.47 -9.82
CA ASN A 195 -13.06 -13.39 -10.71
C ASN A 195 -14.57 -13.47 -10.95
N THR A 196 -15.31 -12.61 -10.27
CA THR A 196 -16.78 -12.51 -10.39
C THR A 196 -17.25 -11.75 -11.63
N ILE A 197 -16.34 -11.04 -12.32
CA ILE A 197 -16.61 -10.26 -13.53
C ILE A 197 -16.40 -11.11 -14.79
N ASP A 198 -15.24 -11.76 -14.90
CA ASP A 198 -14.89 -12.63 -16.04
C ASP A 198 -14.24 -13.91 -15.52
N LYS A 199 -15.03 -14.99 -15.44
CA LYS A 199 -14.58 -16.28 -14.90
C LYS A 199 -13.45 -16.93 -15.73
N SER A 200 -13.22 -16.48 -16.96
CA SER A 200 -12.16 -17.01 -17.82
C SER A 200 -10.78 -16.43 -17.51
N LYS A 201 -10.72 -15.31 -16.77
CA LYS A 201 -9.47 -14.61 -16.45
C LYS A 201 -9.16 -14.71 -14.96
N PRO A 202 -8.18 -15.56 -14.55
CA PRO A 202 -7.88 -15.75 -13.14
C PRO A 202 -7.17 -14.53 -12.56
N ILE A 203 -7.74 -13.94 -11.50
CA ILE A 203 -7.06 -12.92 -10.69
C ILE A 203 -6.04 -13.61 -9.80
N PHE A 204 -4.80 -13.11 -9.80
CA PHE A 204 -3.74 -13.66 -8.98
C PHE A 204 -2.83 -12.56 -8.44
N TRP A 205 -2.18 -12.87 -7.33
CA TRP A 205 -1.11 -12.05 -6.76
C TRP A 205 -0.09 -12.94 -6.10
N LYS A 206 1.16 -12.85 -6.52
CA LYS A 206 2.27 -13.62 -5.95
C LYS A 206 3.48 -12.73 -5.80
N GLY A 207 4.28 -12.97 -4.76
CA GLY A 207 5.42 -12.09 -4.51
C GLY A 207 6.13 -12.32 -3.20
N LYS A 208 6.94 -11.33 -2.85
CA LYS A 208 7.73 -11.25 -1.64
C LYS A 208 7.47 -9.92 -0.94
N ILE A 209 7.36 -9.98 0.38
CA ILE A 209 7.19 -8.83 1.26
C ILE A 209 8.42 -8.72 2.15
N LEU A 210 8.95 -7.52 2.28
CA LEU A 210 9.86 -7.13 3.35
C LEU A 210 9.45 -5.74 3.81
N SER A 211 8.55 -5.68 4.78
CA SER A 211 7.98 -4.42 5.28
C SER A 211 8.19 -4.30 6.79
N PRO A 212 8.55 -3.12 7.32
CA PRO A 212 8.32 -2.84 8.73
C PRO A 212 6.81 -2.93 9.04
N ILE A 213 6.50 -3.24 10.29
CA ILE A 213 5.14 -3.29 10.82
C ILE A 213 4.97 -2.07 11.73
N ALA A 214 4.08 -1.17 11.34
CA ALA A 214 3.65 -0.07 12.19
C ALA A 214 2.75 -0.59 13.32
N SER A 215 2.75 0.07 14.47
CA SER A 215 1.80 -0.22 15.55
C SER A 215 0.56 0.64 15.39
N VAL A 216 -0.62 0.05 15.58
CA VAL A 216 -1.90 0.76 15.72
C VAL A 216 -2.41 0.48 17.14
N GLY A 217 -2.61 1.51 17.97
CA GLY A 217 -3.09 1.37 19.36
C GLY A 217 -2.76 2.58 20.26
N PRO A 218 -3.43 2.76 21.43
CA PRO A 218 -3.43 4.00 22.21
C PRO A 218 -2.09 4.19 22.94
N GLY A 219 -1.13 4.75 22.21
CA GLY A 219 0.21 5.09 22.69
C GLY A 219 0.81 6.29 21.96
N CYS A 220 -0.03 7.07 21.28
CA CYS A 220 0.21 8.45 20.89
C CYS A 220 -0.77 9.34 21.65
#